data_AF-A0A954GNB8-F1
#
_entry.id   AF-A0A954GNB8-F1
#
_cell.length_a   1.000
_cell.length_b   1.000
_cell.length_c   1.000
_cell.angle_alpha   90.00
_cell.angle_beta   90.00
_cell.angle_gamma   90.00
#
_symmetry.space_group_name_H-M   'P 1'
#
loop_
_entity.id
_entity.type
_entity.pdbx_description
1 polymer ?
#
loop_
_entity_poly.entity_id
_entity_poly.type
_entity_poly.pdbx_seq_one_letter_code
_entity_poly.pdbx_strand_id
1 'polypeptide(L)'
;MFDPNSPINRFPNACPCCGYATLDERGGWEICRICWWEDDGQDNNNANVVNGGPNGKLSLTRARINFITEGIFCPSRTDLREKQGSIQSHDHHRQFVFDSLTQTIREPELNWETSIPELDDDPTGSRFQSGESVVYRHRYLDSTNRIGQIETVEWNSNIEIWHYRLLEQFQSWCSVFGEVEVILLESSHSRR
;
A
#
# COMPACT_ATOMS: atom_id res chain seq x y z
N MET A 1 6.54 -8.69 -21.24
CA MET A 1 7.11 -7.62 -22.08
C MET A 1 7.92 -6.75 -21.14
N PHE A 2 9.20 -6.49 -21.42
CA PHE A 2 10.04 -5.64 -20.58
C PHE A 2 9.55 -4.18 -20.70
N ASP A 3 9.14 -3.58 -19.59
CA ASP A 3 8.80 -2.16 -19.53
C ASP A 3 9.99 -1.40 -18.92
N PRO A 4 10.79 -0.67 -19.72
CA PRO A 4 11.93 0.08 -19.21
C PRO A 4 11.54 1.19 -18.22
N ASN A 5 10.28 1.61 -18.21
CA ASN A 5 9.78 2.64 -17.30
C ASN A 5 9.24 2.07 -15.99
N SER A 6 9.14 0.74 -15.86
CA SER A 6 8.77 0.13 -14.58
C SER A 6 9.83 0.43 -13.52
N PRO A 7 9.43 0.86 -12.30
CA PRO A 7 10.38 1.19 -11.24
C PRO A 7 11.38 0.08 -10.96
N ILE A 8 10.94 -1.18 -11.08
CA ILE A 8 11.75 -2.38 -10.86
C ILE A 8 12.94 -2.48 -11.83
N ASN A 9 12.77 -1.97 -13.06
CA ASN A 9 13.80 -2.01 -14.10
C ASN A 9 14.71 -0.77 -14.07
N ARG A 10 14.17 0.39 -13.65
CA ARG A 10 14.94 1.63 -13.52
C ARG A 10 15.86 1.61 -12.29
N PHE A 11 15.43 0.93 -11.23
CA PHE A 11 16.14 0.87 -9.96
C PHE A 11 16.28 -0.59 -9.46
N PRO A 12 17.14 -1.39 -10.11
CA PRO A 12 17.16 -2.85 -9.97
C PRO A 12 17.69 -3.36 -8.60
N ASN A 13 18.19 -2.46 -7.76
CA ASN A 13 18.72 -2.75 -6.42
C ASN A 13 18.16 -1.84 -5.32
N ALA A 14 17.27 -0.90 -5.68
CA ALA A 14 16.74 0.06 -4.74
C ALA A 14 15.54 -0.52 -3.99
N CYS A 15 15.61 -0.53 -2.66
CA CYS A 15 14.50 -0.96 -1.83
C CYS A 15 13.23 -0.14 -2.19
N PRO A 16 12.09 -0.80 -2.44
CA PRO A 16 10.88 -0.10 -2.83
C PRO A 16 10.29 0.78 -1.72
N CYS A 17 10.66 0.52 -0.46
CA CYS A 17 10.19 1.26 0.70
C CYS A 17 11.05 2.51 0.97
N CYS A 18 12.37 2.36 1.10
CA CYS A 18 13.24 3.47 1.51
C CYS A 18 14.04 4.10 0.38
N GLY A 19 14.09 3.48 -0.80
CA GLY A 19 14.77 4.01 -1.98
C GLY A 19 16.29 3.86 -2.01
N TYR A 20 16.91 3.38 -0.93
CA TYR A 20 18.35 3.08 -0.90
C TYR A 20 18.68 1.77 -1.62
N ALA A 21 19.84 1.75 -2.28
CA ALA A 21 20.37 0.61 -3.03
C ALA A 21 20.91 -0.50 -2.11
N THR A 22 20.03 -1.20 -1.41
CA THR A 22 20.39 -2.20 -0.38
C THR A 22 20.20 -3.65 -0.80
N LEU A 23 19.61 -3.90 -1.97
CA LEU A 23 19.23 -5.23 -2.44
C LEU A 23 20.19 -5.69 -3.52
N ASP A 24 20.43 -6.99 -3.62
CA ASP A 24 21.18 -7.59 -4.74
C ASP A 24 20.31 -7.59 -6.00
N GLU A 25 19.02 -7.89 -5.87
CA GLU A 25 18.02 -7.79 -6.95
C GLU A 25 16.60 -7.48 -6.43
N ARG A 26 15.76 -6.93 -7.31
CA ARG A 26 14.35 -6.68 -7.00
C ARG A 26 13.50 -7.94 -7.06
N GLY A 27 12.58 -8.09 -6.11
CA GLY A 27 11.63 -9.20 -6.01
C GLY A 27 12.26 -10.51 -5.52
N GLY A 28 13.47 -10.44 -4.97
CA GLY A 28 14.25 -11.59 -4.49
C GLY A 28 13.95 -12.02 -3.05
N TRP A 29 12.91 -11.47 -2.41
CA TRP A 29 12.58 -11.72 -0.99
C TRP A 29 13.64 -11.24 0.00
N GLU A 30 14.51 -10.33 -0.43
CA GLU A 30 15.56 -9.78 0.41
C GLU A 30 15.01 -8.73 1.37
N ILE A 31 15.50 -8.74 2.61
CA ILE A 31 15.12 -7.76 3.62
C ILE A 31 16.10 -6.60 3.58
N CYS A 32 15.59 -5.40 3.32
CA CYS A 32 16.37 -4.18 3.31
C CYS A 32 17.02 -3.93 4.68
N ARG A 33 18.35 -3.87 4.74
CA ARG A 33 19.08 -3.62 6.00
C ARG A 33 18.88 -2.22 6.58
N ILE A 34 18.35 -1.26 5.82
CA ILE A 34 18.08 0.10 6.30
C ILE A 34 16.69 0.14 6.91
N CYS A 35 15.64 -0.12 6.13
CA CYS A 35 14.27 0.09 6.57
C CYS A 35 13.57 -1.16 7.09
N TRP A 36 14.13 -2.36 6.88
CA TRP A 36 13.58 -3.67 7.24
C TRP A 36 12.36 -4.16 6.44
N TRP A 37 12.01 -3.49 5.34
CA TRP A 37 11.03 -4.02 4.37
C TRP A 37 11.61 -5.22 3.59
N GLU A 38 10.83 -6.28 3.45
CA GLU A 38 11.12 -7.42 2.57
C GLU A 38 10.65 -7.11 1.14
N ASP A 39 11.54 -7.24 0.16
CA ASP A 39 11.19 -7.03 -1.24
C ASP A 39 10.53 -8.26 -1.86
N ASP A 40 9.21 -8.34 -1.67
CA ASP A 40 8.29 -9.33 -2.24
C ASP A 40 7.88 -9.01 -3.69
N GLY A 41 8.52 -8.01 -4.31
CA GLY A 41 8.23 -7.54 -5.67
C GLY A 41 7.11 -6.49 -5.75
N GLN A 42 6.53 -6.04 -4.64
CA GLN A 42 5.64 -4.88 -4.64
C GLN A 42 6.36 -3.59 -5.07
N ASP A 43 5.64 -2.73 -5.77
CA ASP A 43 6.08 -1.39 -6.15
C ASP A 43 4.87 -0.46 -6.42
N ASN A 44 5.09 0.68 -7.07
CA ASN A 44 4.10 1.74 -7.30
C ASN A 44 2.70 1.28 -7.75
N ASN A 45 2.60 0.27 -8.61
CA ASN A 45 1.31 -0.20 -9.15
C ASN A 45 0.46 -0.96 -8.12
N ASN A 46 1.07 -1.47 -7.06
CA ASN A 46 0.42 -2.24 -5.99
C ASN A 46 0.87 -1.77 -4.61
N ALA A 47 1.33 -0.51 -4.47
CA ALA A 47 1.94 -0.02 -3.23
C ALA A 47 0.95 0.04 -2.05
N ASN A 48 -0.35 0.15 -2.33
CA ASN A 48 -1.40 0.15 -1.30
C ASN A 48 -1.87 -1.27 -0.90
N VAL A 49 -1.39 -2.33 -1.56
CA VAL A 49 -1.73 -3.72 -1.20
C VAL A 49 -1.02 -4.13 0.08
N VAL A 50 -1.73 -4.82 0.97
CA VAL A 50 -1.11 -5.52 2.11
C VAL A 50 -0.88 -6.98 1.72
N ASN A 51 0.35 -7.32 1.33
CA ASN A 51 0.71 -8.70 0.94
C ASN A 51 0.84 -9.67 2.13
N GLY A 52 0.96 -9.17 3.36
CA GLY A 52 1.18 -10.02 4.52
C GLY A 52 2.65 -10.38 4.75
N GLY A 53 2.88 -11.60 5.26
CA GLY A 53 4.22 -12.17 5.40
C GLY A 53 5.12 -11.41 6.38
N PRO A 54 6.44 -11.34 6.11
CA PRO A 54 7.41 -10.60 6.91
C PRO A 54 7.15 -9.09 7.01
N ASN A 55 6.50 -8.52 5.99
CA ASN A 55 6.03 -7.13 5.97
C ASN A 55 4.80 -6.91 6.89
N GLY A 56 4.21 -7.99 7.38
CA GLY A 56 3.14 -7.97 8.36
C GLY A 56 1.87 -7.37 7.77
N LYS A 57 1.37 -6.31 8.39
CA LYS A 57 0.05 -5.74 8.09
C LYS A 57 0.15 -4.40 7.37
N LEU A 58 1.36 -4.04 6.92
CA LEU A 58 1.64 -2.76 6.30
C LEU A 58 1.61 -2.91 4.78
N SER A 59 0.98 -1.94 4.13
CA SER A 59 1.21 -1.71 2.70
C SER A 59 2.56 -1.04 2.48
N LEU A 60 3.10 -1.17 1.27
CA LEU A 60 4.33 -0.49 0.90
C LEU A 60 4.21 1.05 1.02
N THR A 61 3.05 1.62 0.70
CA THR A 61 2.76 3.04 0.89
C THR A 61 2.89 3.45 2.35
N ARG A 62 2.28 2.69 3.28
CA ARG A 62 2.41 2.95 4.72
C ARG A 62 3.85 2.79 5.18
N ALA A 63 4.56 1.77 4.70
CA ALA A 63 5.96 1.54 5.01
C ALA A 63 6.87 2.69 4.53
N ARG A 64 6.64 3.23 3.32
CA ARG A 64 7.34 4.42 2.81
C ARG A 64 7.12 5.63 3.71
N ILE A 65 5.87 5.88 4.10
CA ILE A 65 5.52 7.00 5.01
C ILE A 65 6.20 6.81 6.36
N ASN A 66 6.08 5.63 6.96
CA ASN A 66 6.73 5.29 8.22
C ASN A 66 8.25 5.48 8.13
N PHE A 67 8.88 5.09 7.02
CA PHE A 67 10.31 5.30 6.85
C PHE A 67 10.66 6.79 6.76
N ILE A 68 9.89 7.59 6.01
CA ILE A 68 10.09 9.04 5.91
C ILE A 68 9.97 9.72 7.27
N THR A 69 8.99 9.32 8.09
CA THR A 69 8.68 10.00 9.37
C THR A 69 9.47 9.43 10.56
N GLU A 70 9.70 8.12 10.59
CA GLU A 70 10.23 7.37 11.74
C GLU A 70 11.54 6.62 11.47
N GLY A 71 12.02 6.64 10.21
CA GLY A 71 13.27 6.00 9.80
C GLY A 71 13.23 4.46 9.72
N ILE A 72 12.05 3.83 9.80
CA ILE A 72 11.88 2.37 9.73
C ILE A 72 10.51 2.02 9.11
N PHE A 73 10.39 0.88 8.41
CA PHE A 73 9.13 0.49 7.76
C PHE A 73 7.97 0.31 8.76
N CYS A 74 8.28 -0.19 9.96
CA CYS A 74 7.32 -0.52 11.01
C CYS A 74 7.80 0.05 12.35
N PRO A 75 7.29 1.23 12.78
CA PRO A 75 7.79 1.93 13.96
C PRO A 75 7.68 1.14 15.27
N SER A 76 6.72 0.20 15.35
CA SER A 76 6.54 -0.68 16.51
C SER A 76 7.62 -1.77 16.62
N ARG A 77 8.38 -2.06 15.55
CA ARG A 77 9.52 -2.99 15.55
C ARG A 77 10.79 -2.35 16.12
N THR A 78 10.69 -1.93 17.37
CA THR A 78 11.79 -1.29 18.11
C THR A 78 13.03 -2.19 18.23
N ASP A 79 12.83 -3.51 18.22
CA ASP A 79 13.87 -4.55 18.26
C ASP A 79 14.83 -4.54 17.04
N LEU A 80 14.45 -3.85 15.96
CA LEU A 80 15.22 -3.78 14.72
C LEU A 80 16.06 -2.51 14.59
N ARG A 81 15.80 -1.48 15.40
CA ARG A 81 16.42 -0.15 15.24
C ARG A 81 17.94 -0.18 15.45
N GLU A 82 18.40 -0.87 16.48
CA GLU A 82 19.84 -1.02 16.77
C GLU A 82 20.58 -1.88 15.72
N LYS A 83 19.84 -2.62 14.88
CA LYS A 83 20.37 -3.50 13.85
C LYS A 83 20.36 -2.84 12.46
N GLN A 84 19.86 -1.62 12.33
CA GLN A 84 19.80 -0.92 11.05
C GLN A 84 21.20 -0.66 10.49
N GLY A 85 21.35 -0.90 9.18
CA GLY A 85 22.50 -0.47 8.42
C GLY A 85 22.56 1.06 8.29
N SER A 86 23.78 1.57 8.12
CA SER A 86 24.02 3.00 7.90
C SER A 86 23.59 3.43 6.50
N ILE A 87 22.80 4.51 6.42
CA ILE A 87 22.40 5.13 5.15
C ILE A 87 23.59 5.68 4.37
N GLN A 88 24.67 6.10 5.07
CA GLN A 88 25.87 6.66 4.45
C GLN A 88 26.65 5.64 3.61
N SER A 89 26.36 4.36 3.78
CA SER A 89 26.98 3.27 3.01
C SER A 89 26.22 2.89 1.74
N HIS A 90 25.16 3.63 1.39
CA HIS A 90 24.30 3.30 0.25
C HIS A 90 23.89 4.54 -0.54
N ASP A 91 23.88 4.38 -1.86
CA ASP A 91 23.29 5.37 -2.74
C ASP A 91 21.76 5.38 -2.60
N HIS A 92 21.18 6.57 -2.62
CA HIS A 92 19.74 6.78 -2.55
C HIS A 92 19.21 6.98 -3.97
N HIS A 93 18.68 5.92 -4.56
CA HIS A 93 18.27 5.89 -5.98
C HIS A 93 16.83 6.36 -6.20
N ARG A 94 15.95 6.18 -5.21
CA ARG A 94 14.53 6.56 -5.32
C ARG A 94 14.18 7.57 -4.25
N GLN A 95 13.52 8.65 -4.65
CA GLN A 95 13.08 9.68 -3.71
C GLN A 95 11.57 9.65 -3.55
N PHE A 96 11.13 9.42 -2.31
CA PHE A 96 9.73 9.53 -1.93
C PHE A 96 9.51 10.81 -1.12
N VAL A 97 8.41 11.52 -1.41
CA VAL A 97 8.03 12.75 -0.71
C VAL A 97 6.64 12.58 -0.17
N PHE A 98 6.49 12.67 1.15
CA PHE A 98 5.21 12.64 1.82
C PHE A 98 4.76 14.06 2.17
N ASP A 99 3.52 14.39 1.82
CA ASP A 99 2.84 15.62 2.20
C ASP A 99 1.80 15.30 3.27
N SER A 100 2.08 15.71 4.50
CA SER A 100 1.21 15.47 5.65
C SER A 100 -0.10 16.27 5.62
N LEU A 101 -0.19 17.35 4.82
CA LEU A 101 -1.43 18.13 4.71
C LEU A 101 -2.42 17.44 3.78
N THR A 102 -1.93 16.88 2.68
CA THR A 102 -2.75 16.18 1.69
C THR A 102 -2.82 14.67 1.89
N GLN A 103 -2.00 14.13 2.81
CA GLN A 103 -1.84 12.69 3.05
C GLN A 103 -1.44 11.93 1.77
N THR A 104 -0.68 12.61 0.90
CA THR A 104 -0.22 12.08 -0.38
C THR A 104 1.26 11.80 -0.31
N ILE A 105 1.67 10.64 -0.78
CA ILE A 105 3.06 10.31 -1.05
C ILE A 105 3.30 10.25 -2.56
N ARG A 106 4.44 10.75 -3.00
CA ARG A 106 4.82 10.80 -4.41
C ARG A 106 6.26 10.37 -4.63
N GLU A 107 6.51 9.82 -5.81
CA GLU A 107 7.82 9.56 -6.39
C GLU A 107 7.97 10.42 -7.65
N PRO A 108 8.55 11.64 -7.51
CA PRO A 108 8.56 12.62 -8.59
C PRO A 108 9.21 12.13 -9.89
N GLU A 109 10.29 11.35 -9.78
CA GLU A 109 11.05 10.86 -10.93
C GLU A 109 10.24 9.94 -11.85
N LEU A 110 9.22 9.27 -11.29
CA LEU A 110 8.33 8.38 -12.03
C LEU A 110 6.95 8.99 -12.29
N ASN A 111 6.74 10.26 -11.91
CA ASN A 111 5.44 10.92 -11.95
C ASN A 111 4.34 10.05 -11.30
N TRP A 112 4.69 9.38 -10.20
CA TRP A 112 3.78 8.54 -9.44
C TRP A 112 3.39 9.25 -8.16
N GLU A 113 2.12 9.17 -7.83
CA GLU A 113 1.58 9.61 -6.55
C GLU A 113 0.44 8.70 -6.12
N THR A 114 0.28 8.58 -4.81
CA THR A 114 -0.89 7.97 -4.21
C THR A 114 -1.12 8.62 -2.86
N SER A 115 -2.37 8.64 -2.41
CA SER A 115 -2.66 8.77 -0.99
C SER A 115 -2.81 7.37 -0.41
N ILE A 116 -2.64 7.23 0.90
CA ILE A 116 -3.18 6.04 1.56
C ILE A 116 -4.71 6.15 1.43
N PRO A 117 -5.42 5.21 0.75
CA PRO A 117 -6.88 5.18 0.80
C PRO A 117 -7.40 4.93 2.22
N GLU A 118 -6.60 4.24 3.03
CA GLU A 118 -6.89 3.74 4.37
C GLU A 118 -6.19 4.51 5.52
N LEU A 119 -6.27 5.84 5.57
CA LEU A 119 -6.29 6.49 6.90
C LEU A 119 -7.68 6.37 7.51
N ASP A 120 -8.19 5.15 7.41
CA ASP A 120 -9.28 4.66 8.20
C ASP A 120 -8.68 3.80 9.31
N ASP A 121 -7.61 4.34 9.89
CA ASP A 121 -6.89 3.88 11.07
C ASP A 121 -7.40 4.60 12.32
N ASP A 122 -8.39 5.49 12.17
CA ASP A 122 -9.18 6.01 13.28
C ASP A 122 -10.21 4.95 13.72
N PRO A 123 -10.01 4.26 14.85
CA PRO A 123 -10.98 3.29 15.34
C PRO A 123 -12.31 3.94 15.76
N THR A 124 -12.37 5.28 15.79
CA THR A 124 -13.55 6.04 16.24
C THR A 124 -14.46 6.50 15.10
N GLY A 125 -14.03 6.40 13.84
CA GLY A 125 -14.85 6.83 12.71
C GLY A 125 -14.41 6.23 11.39
N SER A 126 -15.23 5.35 10.82
CA SER A 126 -15.01 4.77 9.50
C SER A 126 -15.23 5.78 8.38
N ARG A 127 -14.38 5.74 7.36
CA ARG A 127 -14.41 6.60 6.17
C ARG A 127 -15.71 6.48 5.39
N PHE A 128 -16.26 5.28 5.30
CA PHE A 128 -17.56 5.02 4.72
C PHE A 128 -18.49 4.40 5.74
N GLN A 129 -19.79 4.59 5.53
CA GLN A 129 -20.82 4.07 6.42
C GLN A 129 -21.59 2.93 5.75
N SER A 130 -22.17 2.05 6.56
CA SER A 130 -23.11 1.04 6.05
C SER A 130 -24.25 1.73 5.30
N GLY A 131 -24.60 1.19 4.13
CA GLY A 131 -25.59 1.74 3.22
C GLY A 131 -25.04 2.74 2.19
N GLU A 132 -23.78 3.19 2.31
CA GLU A 132 -23.20 4.07 1.29
C GLU A 132 -22.87 3.31 0.00
N SER A 133 -23.15 3.96 -1.12
CA SER A 133 -22.71 3.51 -2.44
C SER A 133 -21.30 4.02 -2.71
N VAL A 134 -20.41 3.12 -3.10
CA VAL A 134 -18.99 3.37 -3.33
C VAL A 134 -18.55 2.85 -4.69
N VAL A 135 -17.55 3.51 -5.26
CA VAL A 135 -16.86 3.01 -6.46
C VAL A 135 -15.68 2.17 -5.99
N TYR A 136 -15.56 0.95 -6.53
CA TYR A 136 -14.53 -0.01 -6.11
C TYR A 136 -13.95 -0.80 -7.30
N ARG A 137 -12.85 -1.50 -7.07
CA ARG A 137 -12.29 -2.51 -7.98
C ARG A 137 -12.04 -3.81 -7.23
N HIS A 138 -12.28 -4.95 -7.88
CA HIS A 138 -12.08 -6.27 -7.26
C HIS A 138 -10.61 -6.62 -7.05
N ARG A 139 -9.68 -6.04 -7.83
CA ARG A 139 -8.22 -6.22 -7.72
C ARG A 139 -7.53 -5.00 -8.31
N TYR A 140 -6.30 -4.71 -7.88
CA TYR A 140 -5.51 -3.57 -8.37
C TYR A 140 -5.22 -3.63 -9.87
N LEU A 141 -5.10 -4.84 -10.43
CA LEU A 141 -4.88 -5.09 -11.86
C LEU A 141 -6.15 -5.03 -12.70
N ASP A 142 -7.33 -5.03 -12.07
CA ASP A 142 -8.59 -4.81 -12.77
C ASP A 142 -8.80 -3.30 -12.91
N SER A 143 -8.82 -2.79 -14.14
CA SER A 143 -9.11 -1.39 -14.42
C SER A 143 -10.61 -1.07 -14.37
N THR A 144 -11.46 -2.08 -14.13
CA THR A 144 -12.91 -1.94 -14.18
C THR A 144 -13.44 -1.38 -12.87
N ASN A 145 -13.85 -0.11 -12.89
CA ASN A 145 -14.59 0.48 -11.79
C ASN A 145 -15.99 -0.15 -11.71
N ARG A 146 -16.37 -0.58 -10.52
CA ARG A 146 -17.69 -1.12 -10.20
C ARG A 146 -18.34 -0.23 -9.14
N ILE A 147 -19.66 -0.27 -9.07
CA ILE A 147 -20.42 0.40 -8.01
C ILE A 147 -20.96 -0.70 -7.11
N GLY A 148 -20.75 -0.54 -5.80
CA GLY A 148 -21.26 -1.44 -4.78
C GLY A 148 -21.87 -0.62 -3.65
N GLN A 149 -22.76 -1.23 -2.88
CA GLN A 149 -23.28 -0.63 -1.66
C GLN A 149 -22.66 -1.36 -0.47
N ILE A 150 -22.18 -0.61 0.52
CA ILE A 150 -21.57 -1.18 1.72
C ILE A 150 -22.67 -1.81 2.58
N GLU A 151 -22.49 -3.07 2.92
CA GLU A 151 -23.37 -3.82 3.81
C GLU A 151 -22.90 -3.69 5.26
N THR A 152 -21.64 -4.03 5.55
CA THR A 152 -21.07 -3.94 6.89
C THR A 152 -19.75 -3.18 6.88
N VAL A 153 -19.49 -2.52 8.01
CA VAL A 153 -18.27 -1.78 8.30
C VAL A 153 -17.76 -2.26 9.64
N GLU A 154 -16.58 -2.86 9.68
CA GLU A 154 -16.05 -3.52 10.87
C GLU A 154 -14.60 -3.14 11.12
N TRP A 155 -14.28 -2.65 12.32
CA TRP A 155 -12.90 -2.37 12.68
C TRP A 155 -12.13 -3.67 12.84
N ASN A 156 -11.12 -3.88 12.01
CA ASN A 156 -10.21 -5.00 12.15
C ASN A 156 -9.05 -4.61 13.07
N SER A 157 -9.26 -4.80 14.37
CA SER A 157 -8.25 -4.55 15.41
C SER A 157 -6.94 -5.32 15.23
N ASN A 158 -6.91 -6.37 14.41
CA ASN A 158 -5.66 -7.03 14.10
C ASN A 158 -4.80 -6.14 13.19
N ILE A 159 -5.38 -5.56 12.15
CA ILE A 159 -4.62 -4.79 11.14
C ILE A 159 -4.80 -3.28 11.23
N GLU A 160 -5.55 -2.82 12.23
CA GLU A 160 -5.82 -1.41 12.52
C GLU A 160 -6.41 -0.64 11.32
N ILE A 161 -7.31 -1.30 10.58
CA ILE A 161 -8.09 -0.66 9.51
C ILE A 161 -9.56 -1.11 9.57
N TRP A 162 -10.46 -0.31 9.00
CA TRP A 162 -11.84 -0.73 8.76
C TRP A 162 -11.97 -1.68 7.57
N HIS A 163 -12.67 -2.79 7.77
CA HIS A 163 -13.10 -3.73 6.74
C HIS A 163 -14.50 -3.36 6.23
N TYR A 164 -14.65 -3.44 4.92
CA TYR A 164 -15.89 -3.11 4.21
C TYR A 164 -16.41 -4.31 3.44
N ARG A 165 -17.61 -4.77 3.79
CA ARG A 165 -18.31 -5.78 2.98
C ARG A 165 -19.27 -5.08 2.04
N LEU A 166 -19.24 -5.44 0.76
CA LEU A 166 -20.22 -4.96 -0.21
C LEU A 166 -21.40 -5.92 -0.30
N LEU A 167 -22.61 -5.39 -0.48
CA LEU A 167 -23.78 -6.18 -0.85
C LEU A 167 -23.50 -6.93 -2.15
N GLU A 168 -23.65 -8.26 -2.12
CA GLU A 168 -23.63 -9.08 -3.33
C GLU A 168 -24.84 -8.71 -4.20
N GLN A 169 -24.65 -7.80 -5.15
CA GLN A 169 -25.59 -7.67 -6.25
C GLN A 169 -25.28 -8.79 -7.24
N PHE A 170 -26.11 -9.85 -7.22
CA PHE A 170 -26.07 -10.95 -8.18
C PHE A 170 -26.08 -10.41 -9.62
N GLN A 171 -24.90 -10.16 -10.20
CA GLN A 171 -24.68 -10.10 -11.64
C GLN A 171 -24.05 -11.42 -12.05
N SER A 172 -24.93 -12.37 -12.36
CA SER A 172 -24.74 -13.47 -13.32
C SER A 172 -23.31 -14.00 -13.52
N TRP A 173 -23.09 -15.21 -12.98
CA TRP A 173 -22.07 -16.19 -13.37
C TRP A 173 -20.60 -15.81 -13.13
N CYS A 174 -20.16 -15.91 -11.88
CA CYS A 174 -18.84 -16.47 -11.55
C CYS A 174 -18.84 -16.89 -10.08
N SER A 175 -19.03 -18.18 -9.82
CA SER A 175 -18.75 -18.80 -8.53
C SER A 175 -17.24 -18.79 -8.30
N VAL A 176 -16.71 -17.69 -7.77
CA VAL A 176 -15.37 -17.63 -7.20
C VAL A 176 -15.55 -17.56 -5.69
N PHE A 177 -15.56 -18.72 -5.06
CA PHE A 177 -15.35 -18.83 -3.62
C PHE A 177 -13.86 -18.55 -3.35
N GLY A 178 -13.57 -17.31 -2.98
CA GLY A 178 -12.24 -16.85 -2.57
C GLY A 178 -12.34 -15.39 -2.13
N GLU A 179 -11.64 -15.03 -1.05
CA GLU A 179 -11.57 -13.64 -0.59
C GLU A 179 -11.05 -12.76 -1.73
N VAL A 180 -11.89 -11.82 -2.20
CA VAL A 180 -11.50 -10.86 -3.23
C VAL A 180 -11.19 -9.54 -2.53
N GLU A 181 -9.93 -9.09 -2.65
CA GLU A 181 -9.47 -7.83 -2.06
C GLU A 181 -10.07 -6.63 -2.80
N VAL A 182 -11.13 -6.07 -2.23
CA VAL A 182 -11.83 -4.92 -2.79
C VAL A 182 -11.11 -3.62 -2.45
N ILE A 183 -10.79 -2.82 -3.46
CA ILE A 183 -10.20 -1.49 -3.29
C ILE A 183 -11.30 -0.45 -3.40
N LEU A 184 -11.55 0.28 -2.32
CA LEU A 184 -12.51 1.37 -2.32
C LEU A 184 -11.84 2.66 -2.79
N LEU A 185 -12.43 3.30 -3.81
CA LEU A 185 -11.86 4.50 -4.43
C LEU A 185 -12.49 5.79 -3.85
N GLU A 186 -13.82 5.86 -3.80
CA GLU A 186 -14.56 7.04 -3.36
C GLU A 186 -16.06 6.74 -3.12
N SER A 187 -16.74 7.65 -2.41
CA SER A 187 -18.21 7.61 -2.24
C SER A 187 -18.88 8.10 -3.52
N SER A 188 -19.86 7.35 -4.03
CA SER A 188 -20.61 7.74 -5.22
C SER A 188 -21.53 8.94 -4.98
N HIS A 189 -21.71 9.37 -3.73
CA HIS A 189 -22.52 10.54 -3.38
C HIS A 189 -21.76 11.87 -3.48
N SER A 190 -20.46 11.83 -3.78
CA SER A 190 -19.62 13.02 -3.98
C SER A 190 -19.72 13.58 -5.41
N ARG A 191 -20.91 14.01 -5.83
CA ARG A 191 -21.09 15.07 -6.86
C ARG A 191 -22.39 15.83 -6.61
N ARG A 192 -22.27 17.00 -5.99
CA ARG A 192 -23.11 18.16 -6.28
C ARG A 192 -22.22 19.36 -6.48
#